data_AF-A0A2A3LY17-F1
#
_entry.id   AF-A0A2A3LY17-F1
#
_cell.length_a   1.000
_cell.length_b   1.000
_cell.length_c   1.000
_cell.angle_alpha   90.00
_cell.angle_beta   90.00
_cell.angle_gamma   90.00
#
_symmetry.space_group_name_H-M   'P 1'
#
loop_
_entity.id
_entity.type
_entity.pdbx_description
1 polymer ?
#
loop_
_entity_poly.entity_id
_entity_poly.type
_entity_poly.pdbx_seq_one_letter_code
_entity_poly.pdbx_strand_id
1 'polypeptide(L)'
;MSKTHKKPWWSPIAHFGAHGFVGTIIFLIIMVPAVLLNHLVQYLAKFGISDFTLLILGLLEHAIVLVDAGLFFVFICIGAARAIKEFAE
;
A
#
# COMPACT_ATOMS: atom_id res chain seq x y z
N MET A 1 -35.16 28.63 -0.44
CA MET A 1 -34.15 28.64 -1.53
C MET A 1 -33.42 27.31 -1.52
N SER A 2 -33.76 26.41 -2.43
CA SER A 2 -33.11 25.12 -2.59
C SER A 2 -31.71 25.35 -3.17
N LYS A 3 -30.67 25.25 -2.34
CA LYS A 3 -29.29 25.18 -2.82
C LYS A 3 -29.08 23.77 -3.37
N THR A 4 -29.45 23.57 -4.63
CA THR A 4 -28.94 22.45 -5.44
C THR A 4 -27.45 22.68 -5.66
N HIS A 5 -26.65 22.40 -4.62
CA HIS A 5 -25.20 22.37 -4.72
C HIS A 5 -24.87 21.15 -5.60
N LYS A 6 -24.82 21.34 -6.92
CA LYS A 6 -24.25 20.34 -7.83
C LYS A 6 -22.87 20.00 -7.27
N LYS A 7 -22.64 18.73 -6.94
CA LYS A 7 -21.32 18.28 -6.50
C LYS A 7 -20.29 18.78 -7.51
N PRO A 8 -19.16 19.36 -7.08
CA PRO A 8 -18.13 19.79 -8.01
C PRO A 8 -17.70 18.61 -8.88
N TRP A 9 -17.53 18.80 -10.18
CA TRP A 9 -17.10 17.74 -11.10
C TRP A 9 -15.73 17.13 -10.72
N TRP A 10 -14.92 17.88 -9.99
CA TRP A 10 -13.63 17.49 -9.42
C TRP A 10 -13.75 16.67 -8.12
N SER A 11 -14.95 16.60 -7.51
CA SER A 11 -15.18 15.92 -6.23
C SER A 11 -14.75 14.45 -6.24
N PRO A 12 -15.02 13.65 -7.30
CA PRO A 12 -14.58 12.26 -7.36
C PRO A 12 -13.05 12.14 -7.47
N ILE A 13 -12.38 13.04 -8.20
CA ILE A 13 -10.92 13.10 -8.29
C ILE A 13 -10.31 13.44 -6.93
N ALA A 14 -10.85 14.44 -6.24
CA ALA A 14 -10.38 14.82 -4.90
C ALA A 14 -10.57 13.68 -3.89
N HIS A 15 -11.70 12.98 -3.95
CA HIS A 15 -12.00 11.86 -3.07
C HIS A 15 -11.10 10.64 -3.32
N PHE A 16 -10.83 10.32 -4.60
CA PHE A 16 -9.86 9.31 -5.00
C PHE A 16 -8.44 9.69 -4.62
N GLY A 17 -8.03 10.93 -4.89
CA GLY A 17 -6.70 11.45 -4.57
C GLY A 17 -6.41 11.41 -3.07
N ALA A 18 -7.37 11.80 -2.23
CA ALA A 18 -7.24 11.72 -0.78
C ALA A 18 -7.06 10.27 -0.30
N HIS A 19 -7.90 9.34 -0.80
CA HIS A 19 -7.76 7.93 -0.45
C HIS A 19 -6.44 7.34 -0.96
N GLY A 20 -6.06 7.62 -2.20
CA GLY A 20 -4.79 7.16 -2.79
C GLY A 20 -3.58 7.69 -2.03
N PHE A 21 -3.60 8.96 -1.61
CA PHE A 21 -2.54 9.56 -0.80
C PHE A 21 -2.40 8.88 0.56
N VAL A 22 -3.50 8.70 1.29
CA VAL A 22 -3.49 8.00 2.59
C VAL A 22 -3.05 6.55 2.42
N GLY A 23 -3.55 5.85 1.40
CA GLY A 23 -3.14 4.49 1.10
C GLY A 23 -1.65 4.38 0.78
N THR A 24 -1.09 5.37 0.07
CA THR A 24 0.35 5.42 -0.25
C THR A 24 1.18 5.63 1.01
N ILE A 25 0.74 6.50 1.93
CA ILE A 25 1.43 6.68 3.22
C ILE A 25 1.45 5.38 4.02
N ILE A 26 0.32 4.68 4.09
CA ILE A 26 0.23 3.40 4.82
C ILE A 26 1.16 2.36 4.17
N PHE A 27 1.15 2.24 2.84
CA PHE A 27 2.07 1.38 2.09
C PHE A 27 3.54 1.68 2.43
N LEU A 28 3.93 2.96 2.47
CA LEU A 28 5.29 3.35 2.84
C LEU A 28 5.62 2.98 4.30
N ILE A 29 4.67 3.14 5.23
CA ILE A 29 4.87 2.76 6.64
C ILE A 29 5.10 1.26 6.79
N ILE A 30 4.38 0.43 6.03
CA ILE A 30 4.53 -1.03 6.05
C ILE A 30 5.80 -1.48 5.29
N MET A 31 6.24 -0.70 4.29
CA MET A 31 7.50 -0.94 3.60
C MET A 31 8.72 -0.76 4.53
N VAL A 32 8.67 0.16 5.50
CA VAL A 32 9.78 0.38 6.47
C VAL A 32 10.20 -0.90 7.22
N PRO A 33 9.30 -1.63 7.92
CA PRO A 33 9.68 -2.85 8.62
C PRO A 33 10.15 -3.96 7.67
N ALA A 34 9.67 -4.00 6.42
CA ALA A 34 10.19 -4.95 5.43
C ALA A 34 11.65 -4.64 5.05
N VAL A 35 11.98 -3.37 4.80
CA VAL A 35 13.37 -2.94 4.55
C VAL A 35 14.25 -3.20 5.77
N LEU A 36 13.73 -2.98 6.98
CA LEU A 36 14.46 -3.24 8.22
C LEU A 36 14.70 -4.74 8.41
N LEU A 37 13.74 -5.58 8.06
CA LEU A 37 13.89 -7.04 8.08
C LEU A 37 14.96 -7.50 7.09
N ASN A 38 15.00 -6.95 5.88
CA ASN A 38 16.06 -7.24 4.91
C ASN A 38 17.45 -6.89 5.47
N HIS A 39 17.58 -5.68 6.04
CA HIS A 39 18.83 -5.25 6.64
C HIS A 39 19.23 -6.17 7.80
N LEU A 40 18.26 -6.62 8.60
CA LEU A 40 18.49 -7.58 9.68
C LEU A 40 18.95 -8.95 9.15
N VAL A 41 18.36 -9.46 8.07
CA VAL A 41 18.78 -10.72 7.42
C VAL A 41 20.23 -10.62 6.93
N GLN A 42 20.57 -9.54 6.24
CA GLN A 42 21.94 -9.29 5.76
C GLN A 42 22.94 -9.11 6.91
N TYR A 43 22.50 -8.51 8.01
CA TYR A 43 23.31 -8.38 9.22
C TYR A 43 23.56 -9.75 9.86
N LEU A 44 22.50 -10.53 10.11
CA LEU A 44 22.56 -11.88 10.72
C LEU A 44 23.42 -12.85 9.90
N ALA A 45 23.39 -12.74 8.56
CA ALA A 45 24.21 -13.55 7.68
C ALA A 45 25.73 -13.39 7.95
N LYS A 46 26.15 -12.23 8.47
CA LYS A 46 27.56 -11.98 8.84
C LYS A 46 27.98 -12.63 10.16
N PHE A 47 27.03 -13.05 10.99
CA PHE A 47 27.29 -13.65 12.31
C PHE A 47 27.26 -15.19 12.31
N GLY A 48 27.17 -15.83 11.14
CA GLY A 48 27.15 -17.29 11.04
C GLY A 48 25.86 -17.93 11.53
N ILE A 49 24.74 -17.21 11.46
CA ILE A 49 23.39 -17.74 11.72
C ILE A 49 23.08 -18.83 10.69
N SER A 50 22.29 -19.84 11.10
CA SER A 50 21.96 -20.96 10.21
C SER A 50 21.26 -20.51 8.92
N ASP A 51 21.63 -21.14 7.80
CA ASP A 51 21.04 -20.87 6.49
C ASP A 51 19.52 -21.04 6.49
N PHE A 52 19.02 -22.02 7.26
CA PHE A 52 17.59 -22.24 7.42
C PHE A 52 16.88 -21.04 8.05
N THR A 53 17.47 -20.42 9.09
CA THR A 53 16.90 -19.21 9.72
C THR A 53 16.89 -18.03 8.76
N LEU A 54 17.98 -17.83 8.00
CA LEU A 54 18.07 -16.76 7.00
C LEU A 54 17.03 -16.95 5.89
N LEU A 55 16.81 -18.20 5.45
CA LEU A 55 15.79 -18.53 4.45
C LEU A 55 14.38 -18.19 4.95
N ILE A 56 14.04 -18.56 6.18
CA ILE A 56 12.71 -18.25 6.75
C ILE A 56 12.51 -16.73 6.88
N LEU A 57 13.52 -16.00 7.34
CA LEU A 57 13.44 -14.54 7.46
C LEU A 57 13.32 -13.86 6.08
N GLY A 58 14.06 -14.33 5.08
CA GLY A 58 13.97 -13.83 3.71
C GLY A 58 12.60 -14.13 3.07
N LEU A 59 12.03 -15.31 3.30
CA LEU A 59 10.66 -15.62 2.86
C LEU A 59 9.64 -14.70 3.52
N LEU A 60 9.80 -14.41 4.82
CA LEU A 60 8.91 -13.52 5.55
C LEU A 60 8.98 -12.08 5.01
N GLU A 61 10.18 -11.58 4.71
CA GLU A 61 10.37 -10.29 4.04
C GLU A 61 9.60 -10.22 2.72
N HIS A 62 9.82 -11.18 1.83
CA HIS A 62 9.16 -11.20 0.53
C HIS A 62 7.64 -11.31 0.67
N ALA A 63 7.15 -12.12 1.59
CA ALA A 63 5.72 -12.27 1.85
C ALA A 63 5.09 -10.96 2.34
N ILE A 64 5.72 -10.25 3.26
CA ILE A 64 5.22 -8.96 3.78
C ILE A 64 5.13 -7.94 2.65
N VAL A 65 6.21 -7.78 1.86
CA VAL A 65 6.24 -6.81 0.75
C VAL A 65 5.19 -7.16 -0.30
N LEU A 66 5.08 -8.43 -0.67
CA LEU A 66 4.15 -8.88 -1.71
C LEU A 66 2.70 -8.68 -1.29
N VAL A 67 2.35 -9.03 -0.06
CA VAL A 67 1.00 -8.86 0.48
C VAL A 67 0.64 -7.38 0.56
N ASP A 68 1.53 -6.53 1.09
CA ASP A 68 1.28 -5.10 1.21
C ASP A 68 1.12 -4.42 -0.15
N ALA A 69 2.01 -4.72 -1.11
CA ALA A 69 1.91 -4.23 -2.48
C ALA A 69 0.62 -4.70 -3.17
N GLY A 70 0.23 -5.96 -2.96
CA GLY A 70 -1.02 -6.52 -3.50
C GLY A 70 -2.26 -5.83 -2.93
N LEU A 71 -2.30 -5.62 -1.62
CA LEU A 71 -3.40 -4.92 -0.96
C LEU A 71 -3.50 -3.46 -1.41
N PHE A 72 -2.36 -2.77 -1.52
CA PHE A 72 -2.32 -1.39 -2.03
C PHE A 72 -2.82 -1.32 -3.48
N PHE A 73 -2.41 -2.26 -4.34
CA PHE A 73 -2.89 -2.34 -5.72
C PHE A 73 -4.42 -2.54 -5.78
N VAL A 74 -4.96 -3.49 -5.01
CA VAL A 74 -6.41 -3.73 -4.95
C VAL A 74 -7.14 -2.48 -4.45
N PHE A 75 -6.61 -1.81 -3.43
CA PHE A 75 -7.16 -0.57 -2.90
C PHE A 75 -7.24 0.53 -3.96
N ILE A 76 -6.17 0.73 -4.75
CA ILE A 76 -6.15 1.69 -5.86
C ILE A 76 -7.17 1.32 -6.94
N CYS A 77 -7.25 0.04 -7.33
CA CYS A 77 -8.22 -0.42 -8.33
C CYS A 77 -9.67 -0.20 -7.89
N ILE A 78 -10.01 -0.51 -6.63
CA ILE A 78 -11.36 -0.27 -6.08
C ILE A 78 -11.64 1.24 -6.03
N GLY A 79 -10.68 2.06 -5.60
CA GLY A 79 -10.80 3.51 -5.59
C GLY A 79 -11.06 4.07 -6.99
N ALA A 80 -10.31 3.60 -7.99
CA ALA A 80 -10.45 4.02 -9.37
C ALA A 80 -11.83 3.64 -9.94
N ALA A 81 -12.28 2.39 -9.69
CA ALA A 81 -13.60 1.93 -10.12
C ALA A 81 -14.74 2.76 -9.50
N ARG A 82 -14.64 3.13 -8.22
CA ARG A 82 -15.61 4.01 -7.55
C ARG A 82 -15.62 5.41 -8.14
N ALA A 83 -14.44 5.99 -8.39
CA ALA A 83 -14.33 7.32 -8.99
C ALA A 83 -14.94 7.35 -10.40
N ILE A 84 -14.65 6.35 -11.24
CA ILE A 84 -15.24 6.21 -12.58
C ILE A 84 -16.76 6.11 -12.50
N LYS A 85 -17.29 5.32 -11.55
CA LYS A 85 -18.74 5.20 -11.37
C LYS A 85 -19.38 6.53 -10.96
N GLU A 86 -18.76 7.27 -10.04
CA GLU A 86 -19.24 8.59 -9.59
C GLU A 86 -19.11 9.67 -10.69
N PHE A 87 -18.27 9.46 -11.71
CA PHE A 87 -18.20 10.30 -12.92
C PHE A 87 -19.28 9.98 -13.96
N ALA A 88 -19.80 8.75 -13.95
CA ALA A 88 -20.80 8.28 -14.92
C ALA A 88 -22.25 8.52 -14.45
N GLU A 89 -22.45 8.84 -13.17
CA GLU A 89 -23.71 9.26 -12.54
C GLU A 89 -23.92 10.78 -12.62
#